data_AF-A0A9D4R773-F1
#
_entry.id   AF-A0A9D4R773-F1
#
_cell.length_a   1.000
_cell.length_b   1.000
_cell.length_c   1.000
_cell.angle_alpha   90.00
_cell.angle_beta   90.00
_cell.angle_gamma   90.00
#
_symmetry.space_group_name_H-M   'P 1'
#
loop_
_entity.id
_entity.type
_entity.pdbx_description
1 polymer ?
#
loop_
_entity_poly.entity_id
_entity_poly.type
_entity_poly.pdbx_seq_one_letter_code
_entity_poly.pdbx_strand_id
1 'polypeptide(L)' 'MTRACKSLQEASPLTSLLTTKAKTRIGTWNIRILYDSGKSAQVAREIVRYNIKVLGLCETR' A
#
# COMPACT_ATOMS: atom_id res chain seq x y z
N MET A 1 5.89 -57.19 -13.22
CA MET A 1 5.30 -56.19 -12.32
C MET A 1 6.27 -55.02 -12.21
N THR A 2 5.94 -53.92 -12.89
CA THR A 2 6.83 -52.77 -13.10
C THR A 2 6.81 -51.86 -11.87
N ARG A 3 7.97 -51.57 -11.26
CA ARG A 3 8.08 -50.58 -10.17
C ARG A 3 7.94 -49.18 -10.77
N ALA A 4 6.83 -48.51 -10.46
CA ALA A 4 6.60 -47.12 -10.84
C ALA A 4 7.57 -46.19 -10.10
N CYS A 5 8.19 -45.32 -10.87
CA CYS A 5 9.05 -44.23 -10.46
C CYS A 5 8.32 -43.35 -9.42
N LYS A 6 8.93 -43.12 -8.26
CA LYS A 6 8.33 -42.28 -7.21
C LYS A 6 8.37 -40.83 -7.68
N SER A 7 7.19 -40.24 -7.72
CA SER A 7 6.85 -38.89 -8.16
C SER A 7 7.77 -37.82 -7.58
N LEU A 8 8.11 -36.85 -8.43
CA LEU A 8 8.70 -35.56 -8.08
C LEU A 8 8.12 -35.08 -6.75
N GLN A 9 8.98 -34.81 -5.76
CA GLN A 9 8.57 -33.98 -4.63
C GLN A 9 7.95 -32.72 -5.22
N GLU A 10 6.66 -32.51 -4.96
CA GLU A 10 5.95 -31.28 -5.23
C GLU A 10 6.80 -30.14 -4.68
N ALA A 11 7.46 -29.43 -5.58
CA ALA A 11 7.89 -28.08 -5.30
C ALA A 11 6.63 -27.36 -4.84
N SER A 12 6.57 -27.03 -3.55
CA SER A 12 5.50 -26.22 -2.97
C SER A 12 5.16 -25.14 -3.99
N PRO A 13 3.92 -25.07 -4.50
CA PRO A 13 3.58 -23.99 -5.40
C PRO A 13 3.90 -22.73 -4.61
N LEU A 14 4.77 -21.92 -5.18
CA LEU A 14 5.13 -20.62 -4.64
C LEU A 14 3.93 -19.71 -4.90
N THR A 15 2.78 -20.02 -4.29
CA THR A 15 1.44 -19.60 -4.72
C THR A 15 1.10 -18.16 -4.35
N SER A 16 2.07 -17.24 -4.37
CA SER A 16 1.75 -15.82 -4.49
C SER A 16 2.90 -14.89 -4.93
N LEU A 17 3.97 -15.39 -5.57
CA LEU A 17 4.95 -14.47 -6.17
C LEU A 17 4.32 -13.53 -7.22
N LEU A 18 3.19 -13.93 -7.80
CA LEU A 18 2.46 -13.20 -8.82
C LEU A 18 1.19 -12.53 -8.25
N THR A 19 1.27 -11.89 -7.09
CA THR A 19 0.18 -10.98 -6.67
C THR A 19 0.24 -9.71 -7.51
N THR A 20 -0.91 -9.24 -8.00
CA THR A 20 -0.97 -7.95 -8.70
C THR A 20 -0.59 -6.85 -7.71
N LYS A 21 0.46 -6.07 -8.02
CA LYS A 21 0.85 -4.94 -7.17
C LYS A 21 -0.35 -4.01 -6.98
N ALA A 22 -0.76 -3.81 -5.73
CA ALA A 22 -1.86 -2.92 -5.41
C ALA A 22 -1.48 -1.47 -5.78
N LYS A 23 -2.39 -0.76 -6.46
CA LYS A 23 -2.20 0.66 -6.79
C LYS A 23 -2.21 1.47 -5.49
N THR A 24 -1.05 1.96 -5.08
CA THR A 24 -0.88 2.79 -3.89
C THR A 24 -0.78 4.25 -4.30
N ARG A 25 -1.70 5.09 -3.83
CA ARG A 25 -1.64 6.54 -4.02
C ARG A 25 -0.83 7.15 -2.90
N ILE A 26 0.23 7.86 -3.26
CA ILE A 26 1.13 8.55 -2.33
C ILE A 26 1.00 10.04 -2.61
N GLY A 27 0.82 10.84 -1.57
CA GLY A 27 0.79 12.29 -1.65
C GLY A 27 1.78 12.92 -0.68
N THR A 28 2.28 14.11 -1.02
CA THR A 28 3.03 14.95 -0.09
C THR A 28 2.25 16.22 0.19
N TRP A 29 2.26 16.68 1.43
CA TRP A 29 1.57 17.89 1.84
C TRP A 29 2.43 18.72 2.80
N ASN A 30 2.50 20.02 2.55
CA ASN A 30 3.18 20.98 3.42
C ASN A 30 2.20 21.54 4.46
N ILE A 31 2.49 21.34 5.75
CA ILE A 31 1.63 21.72 6.87
C ILE A 31 1.77 23.20 7.25
N ARG A 32 2.75 23.95 6.72
CA ARG A 32 2.95 25.36 7.06
C ARG A 32 1.69 26.23 6.85
N ILE A 33 0.83 25.85 5.91
CA ILE A 33 -0.43 26.54 5.59
C ILE A 33 -1.62 25.98 6.42
N LEU A 34 -1.43 24.84 7.07
CA LEU A 34 -2.46 24.01 7.72
C LEU A 34 -2.61 24.24 9.22
N TYR A 35 -1.80 25.11 9.83
CA TYR A 35 -1.86 25.41 11.28
C TYR A 35 -3.21 25.93 11.76
N ASP A 36 -4.01 26.48 10.85
CA ASP A 36 -5.39 26.79 11.16
C ASP A 36 -6.19 25.48 11.30
N SER A 37 -6.67 25.21 12.51
CA SER A 37 -7.42 24.01 12.90
C SER A 37 -8.58 23.64 11.95
N GLY A 38 -9.17 24.62 11.25
CA GLY A 38 -10.19 24.36 10.23
C GLY A 38 -9.66 23.68 8.96
N LYS A 39 -8.41 23.94 8.59
CA LYS A 39 -7.80 23.46 7.35
C LYS A 39 -7.27 22.02 7.49
N SER A 40 -6.78 21.64 8.66
CA SER A 40 -6.33 20.26 8.92
C SER A 40 -7.47 19.25 8.78
N ALA A 41 -8.66 19.61 9.27
CA ALA A 41 -9.88 18.80 9.07
C ALA A 41 -10.27 18.70 7.59
N GLN A 42 -10.06 19.75 6.79
CA GLN A 42 -10.29 19.71 5.35
C GLN A 42 -9.31 18.75 4.65
N VAL A 43 -8.02 18.81 4.98
CA VAL A 43 -7.02 17.91 4.42
C VAL A 43 -7.28 16.46 4.80
N ALA A 44 -7.71 16.18 6.03
CA ALA A 44 -8.15 14.85 6.44
C ALA A 44 -9.28 14.30 5.56
N ARG A 45 -10.31 15.13 5.27
CA ARG A 45 -11.39 14.77 4.35
C ARG A 45 -10.88 14.51 2.93
N GLU A 46 -9.92 15.32 2.47
CA GLU A 46 -9.33 15.22 1.14
C GLU A 46 -8.52 13.92 0.97
N ILE A 47 -7.72 13.53 1.98
CA ILE A 47 -6.95 12.27 2.00
C ILE A 47 -7.87 11.07 1.87
N VAL A 48 -8.98 11.07 2.61
CA VAL A 48 -10.00 10.03 2.54
C VAL A 48 -10.67 10.03 1.17
N ARG A 49 -11.03 11.21 0.64
CA ARG A 49 -11.67 11.36 -0.68
C ARG A 49 -10.80 10.84 -1.82
N TYR A 50 -9.50 11.14 -1.80
CA TYR A 50 -8.57 10.69 -2.84
C TYR A 50 -8.05 9.27 -2.62
N ASN A 51 -8.43 8.61 -1.52
CA ASN A 51 -7.94 7.28 -1.11
C ASN A 51 -6.41 7.23 -1.13
N ILE A 52 -5.77 8.29 -0.61
CA ILE A 52 -4.32 8.36 -0.46
C ILE A 52 -3.95 7.40 0.67
N LYS A 53 -3.08 6.43 0.36
CA LYS A 53 -2.67 5.39 1.30
C LYS A 53 -1.47 5.80 2.13
N VAL A 54 -0.63 6.68 1.59
CA VAL A 54 0.57 7.17 2.26
C VAL A 54 0.64 8.68 2.06
N LEU A 55 0.75 9.42 3.16
CA LEU A 55 0.89 10.87 3.15
C LEU A 55 2.22 11.26 3.79
N GLY A 56 3.08 11.91 3.00
CA GLY A 56 4.26 12.59 3.52
C GLY A 56 3.91 13.99 3.99
N LEU A 57 4.21 14.32 5.24
CA LEU A 57 3.98 15.65 5.81
C LEU A 57 5.31 16.41 5.91
N CYS A 58 5.32 17.65 5.45
CA CYS A 58 6.47 18.55 5.57
C CYS A 58 6.12 19.72 6.50
N GLU A 59 7.08 20.17 7.29
CA GLU A 59 6.96 21.36 8.16
C GLU A 59 5.93 21.23 9.31
N THR A 60 5.86 20.03 9.91
CA THR A 60 5.33 19.88 11.28
C THR A 60 6.33 20.53 12.23
N ARG A 61 5.98 21.65 12.86
CA ARG A 61 6.86 22.38 13.79
C ARG A 61 6.27 22.37 15.18
#